data_AF-A0A2J0M1C4-F1
#
_entry.id   AF-A0A2J0M1C4-F1
#
_cell.length_a   1.000
_cell.length_b   1.000
_cell.length_c   1.000
_cell.angle_alpha   90.00
_cell.angle_beta   90.00
_cell.angle_gamma   90.00
#
_symmetry.space_group_name_H-M   'P 1'
#
loop_
_entity.id
_entity.type
_entity.pdbx_description
1 polymer ?
#
loop_
_entity_poly.entity_id
_entity_poly.type
_entity_poly.pdbx_seq_one_letter_code
_entity_poly.pdbx_strand_id
1 'polypeptide(L)'
;PLAFGTVEGVLGSLLGALQGIIVVLSLVFIVIGAVLYILSAGDDERMKTAKGAITASMIGLAIGIAAPSFLKQIGDILGWGAVNNSLPANTKTLTEIALSTLQFLLSIVGILGIIMLVIGGLAYITAGGDEDRSKTGKKIVTYAIIGIAVALASLIIVTQIAKLFV
;
A
#
# COMPACT_ATOMS: atom_id res chain seq x y z
N PRO A 1 2.16 -22.11 -31.41
CA PRO A 1 1.65 -22.40 -30.05
C PRO A 1 1.51 -21.08 -29.29
N LEU A 2 0.34 -20.76 -28.75
CA LEU A 2 0.19 -19.58 -27.90
C LEU A 2 0.98 -19.83 -26.61
N ALA A 3 1.83 -18.88 -26.21
CA ALA A 3 2.69 -19.02 -25.03
C ALA A 3 1.90 -19.18 -23.70
N PHE A 4 0.59 -18.93 -23.71
CA PHE A 4 -0.28 -18.97 -22.55
C PHE A 4 -1.60 -19.67 -22.88
N GLY A 5 -1.90 -20.75 -22.14
CA GLY A 5 -3.15 -21.50 -22.26
C GLY A 5 -4.25 -21.05 -21.30
N THR A 6 -3.96 -20.11 -20.39
CA THR A 6 -4.89 -19.61 -19.37
C THR A 6 -4.94 -18.09 -19.36
N VAL A 7 -6.09 -17.53 -19.00
CA VAL A 7 -6.31 -16.07 -18.87
C VAL A 7 -5.37 -15.49 -17.80
N GLU A 8 -5.09 -16.23 -16.73
CA GLU A 8 -4.14 -15.84 -15.67
C GLU A 8 -2.70 -15.73 -16.19
N GLY A 9 -2.26 -16.63 -17.08
CA GLY A 9 -0.92 -16.56 -17.68
C GLY A 9 -0.74 -15.35 -18.59
N VAL A 10 -1.79 -14.99 -19.33
CA VAL A 10 -1.85 -13.76 -20.14
C VAL A 10 -1.81 -12.54 -19.21
N LEU A 11 -2.65 -12.49 -18.17
CA LEU A 11 -2.68 -11.39 -17.21
C LEU A 11 -1.35 -11.21 -16.49
N GLY A 12 -0.73 -12.29 -16.00
CA GLY A 12 0.56 -12.23 -15.32
C GLY A 12 1.69 -11.72 -16.21
N SER A 13 1.68 -12.12 -17.49
CA SER A 13 2.67 -11.66 -18.47
C SER A 13 2.46 -10.20 -18.86
N LEU A 14 1.21 -9.77 -19.03
CA LEU A 14 0.86 -8.37 -19.24
C LEU A 14 1.24 -7.51 -18.02
N LEU A 15 0.98 -7.99 -16.80
CA LEU A 15 1.30 -7.29 -15.58
C LEU A 15 2.82 -7.16 -15.39
N GLY A 16 3.57 -8.22 -15.63
CA GLY A 16 5.03 -8.20 -15.57
C GLY A 16 5.65 -7.26 -16.62
N ALA A 17 5.11 -7.27 -17.85
CA ALA A 17 5.52 -6.32 -18.88
C ALA A 17 5.22 -4.86 -18.48
N LEU A 18 4.04 -4.61 -17.92
CA LEU A 18 3.61 -3.28 -17.48
C LEU A 18 4.43 -2.81 -16.27
N GLN A 19 4.75 -3.71 -15.33
CA GLN A 19 5.66 -3.43 -14.22
C GLN A 19 7.06 -3.08 -14.72
N GLY A 20 7.60 -3.82 -15.70
CA GLY A 20 8.88 -3.50 -16.32
C GLY A 20 8.90 -2.09 -16.92
N ILE A 21 7.83 -1.71 -17.63
CA ILE A 21 7.67 -0.36 -18.20
C ILE A 21 7.60 0.69 -17.09
N ILE A 22 6.80 0.47 -16.04
CA ILE A 22 6.69 1.40 -14.91
C ILE A 22 8.05 1.62 -14.24
N VAL A 23 8.80 0.55 -13.97
CA VAL A 23 10.11 0.64 -13.32
C VAL A 23 11.08 1.47 -14.15
N VAL A 24 11.14 1.23 -15.46
CA VAL A 24 12.01 1.98 -16.37
C VAL A 24 11.59 3.44 -16.45
N LEU A 25 10.30 3.73 -16.60
CA LEU A 25 9.80 5.10 -16.63
C LEU A 25 10.07 5.83 -15.32
N SER A 26 9.78 5.21 -14.18
CA SER A 26 10.09 5.77 -12.86
C SER A 26 11.57 6.09 -12.71
N LEU A 27 12.47 5.19 -13.14
CA LEU A 27 13.91 5.45 -13.15
C LEU A 27 14.27 6.67 -13.99
N VAL A 28 13.72 6.78 -15.20
CA VAL A 28 13.95 7.94 -16.08
C VAL A 28 13.47 9.24 -15.42
N PHE A 29 12.27 9.26 -14.82
CA PHE A 29 11.75 10.44 -14.14
C PHE A 29 12.53 10.81 -12.88
N ILE A 30 13.04 9.83 -12.13
CA ILE A 30 13.94 10.08 -10.99
C ILE A 30 15.21 10.76 -11.48
N VAL A 31 15.82 10.27 -12.57
CA VAL A 31 17.03 10.87 -13.14
C VAL A 31 16.77 12.29 -13.64
N ILE A 32 15.67 12.52 -14.39
CA ILE A 32 15.29 13.85 -14.87
C ILE A 32 15.05 14.80 -13.69
N GLY A 33 14.33 14.34 -12.66
CA GLY A 33 14.08 15.12 -11.46
C GLY A 33 15.37 15.46 -10.70
N ALA A 34 16.32 14.52 -10.61
CA ALA A 34 17.61 14.74 -9.96
C ALA A 34 18.48 15.75 -10.74
N VAL A 35 18.52 15.63 -12.07
CA VAL A 35 19.23 16.59 -12.93
C VAL A 35 18.60 17.98 -12.83
N LEU A 36 17.26 18.07 -12.86
CA LEU A 36 16.53 19.33 -12.66
C LEU A 36 16.84 19.94 -11.29
N TYR A 37 16.92 19.12 -10.24
CA TYR A 37 17.23 19.56 -8.88
C TYR A 37 18.62 20.21 -8.80
N ILE A 38 19.64 19.57 -9.36
CA ILE A 38 21.02 20.08 -9.36
C ILE A 38 21.13 21.38 -10.18
N LEU A 39 20.41 21.46 -11.30
CA LEU A 39 20.42 22.62 -12.20
C LEU A 39 19.54 23.78 -11.74
N SER A 40 18.72 23.60 -10.68
CA SER A 40 17.79 24.62 -10.22
C SER A 40 18.47 25.85 -9.64
N ALA A 41 19.78 25.82 -9.35
CA ALA A 41 20.62 26.99 -9.00
C ALA A 41 20.06 27.95 -7.92
N GLY A 42 19.19 27.47 -7.02
CA GLY A 42 18.55 28.28 -5.98
C GLY A 42 17.20 28.90 -6.36
N ASP A 43 16.69 28.65 -7.57
CA ASP A 43 15.33 29.03 -7.96
C ASP A 43 14.30 28.08 -7.30
N ASP A 44 13.53 28.63 -6.35
CA ASP A 44 12.58 27.88 -5.53
C ASP A 44 11.51 27.16 -6.35
N GLU A 45 11.10 27.73 -7.49
CA GLU A 45 10.05 27.17 -8.34
C GLU A 45 10.52 25.91 -9.08
N ARG A 46 11.72 25.96 -9.67
CA ARG A 46 12.35 24.81 -10.33
C ARG A 46 12.72 23.71 -9.34
N MET A 47 13.18 24.10 -8.15
CA MET A 47 13.49 23.18 -7.06
C MET A 47 12.24 22.41 -6.61
N LYS A 48 11.10 23.10 -6.51
CA LYS A 48 9.81 22.48 -6.15
C LYS A 48 9.34 21.50 -7.22
N THR A 49 9.46 21.87 -8.50
CA THR A 49 9.11 21.01 -9.63
C THR A 49 9.98 19.76 -9.68
N ALA A 50 11.30 19.91 -9.44
CA ALA A 50 12.24 18.81 -9.38
C ALA A 50 11.88 17.81 -8.27
N LYS A 51 11.65 18.32 -7.05
CA LYS A 51 11.22 17.51 -5.92
C LYS A 51 9.88 16.82 -6.21
N GLY A 52 8.93 17.51 -6.82
CA GLY A 52 7.64 16.94 -7.22
C GLY A 52 7.77 15.78 -8.20
N ALA A 53 8.64 15.92 -9.21
CA ALA A 53 8.91 14.84 -10.16
C ALA A 53 9.54 13.60 -9.49
N ILE A 54 10.48 13.81 -8.58
CA ILE A 54 11.12 12.72 -7.81
C ILE A 54 10.11 12.03 -6.89
N THR A 55 9.30 12.79 -6.15
CA THR A 55 8.32 12.19 -5.24
C THR A 55 7.21 11.45 -5.99
N ALA A 56 6.70 12.02 -7.09
CA ALA A 56 5.68 11.38 -7.91
C ALA A 56 6.17 10.06 -8.53
N SER A 57 7.40 10.03 -9.03
CA SER A 57 8.00 8.81 -9.61
C SER A 57 8.28 7.73 -8.58
N MET A 58 8.66 8.08 -7.34
CA MET A 58 8.78 7.13 -6.23
C MET A 58 7.42 6.54 -5.82
N ILE A 59 6.38 7.37 -5.73
CA ILE A 59 5.02 6.90 -5.42
C ILE A 59 4.53 5.97 -6.53
N GLY A 60 4.70 6.35 -7.80
CA GLY A 60 4.35 5.52 -8.95
C GLY A 60 5.09 4.18 -8.96
N LEU A 61 6.38 4.16 -8.61
CA LEU A 61 7.17 2.94 -8.48
C LEU A 61 6.65 2.05 -7.33
N ALA A 62 6.39 2.63 -6.16
CA ALA A 62 5.87 1.91 -5.01
C ALA A 62 4.50 1.27 -5.32
N ILE A 63 3.60 2.01 -5.98
CA ILE A 63 2.31 1.50 -6.43
C ILE A 63 2.49 0.41 -7.49
N GLY A 64 3.36 0.63 -8.48
CA GLY A 64 3.62 -0.35 -9.54
C GLY A 64 4.12 -1.70 -9.03
N ILE A 65 4.99 -1.68 -7.99
CA ILE A 65 5.50 -2.91 -7.36
C ILE A 65 4.46 -3.54 -6.43
N ALA A 66 3.63 -2.75 -5.75
CA ALA A 66 2.61 -3.25 -4.82
C ALA A 66 1.31 -3.72 -5.51
N ALA A 67 1.03 -3.23 -6.73
CA ALA A 67 -0.14 -3.58 -7.53
C ALA A 67 -0.39 -5.09 -7.69
N PRO A 68 0.61 -5.94 -8.03
CA PRO A 68 0.40 -7.40 -8.13
C PRO A 68 -0.06 -8.02 -6.80
N SER A 69 0.52 -7.60 -5.67
CA SER A 69 0.12 -8.09 -4.35
C SER A 69 -1.33 -7.73 -4.02
N PHE A 70 -1.72 -6.51 -4.38
CA PHE A 70 -3.08 -6.01 -4.17
C PHE A 70 -4.11 -6.72 -5.06
N LEU A 71 -3.79 -6.93 -6.34
CA LEU A 71 -4.65 -7.66 -7.28
C LEU A 71 -4.80 -9.13 -6.89
N LYS A 72 -3.74 -9.77 -6.40
CA LYS A 72 -3.79 -11.15 -5.89
C LYS A 72 -4.71 -11.26 -4.68
N GLN A 73 -4.60 -10.34 -3.73
CA GLN A 73 -5.48 -10.30 -2.55
C GLN A 73 -6.95 -10.09 -2.94
N ILE A 74 -7.23 -9.22 -3.92
CA ILE A 74 -8.58 -9.05 -4.46
C ILE A 74 -9.06 -10.35 -5.14
N GLY A 75 -8.21 -11.01 -5.91
CA GLY A 75 -8.51 -12.29 -6.56
C GLY A 75 -8.79 -13.42 -5.56
N ASP A 76 -8.09 -13.44 -4.42
CA ASP A 76 -8.28 -14.41 -3.35
C ASP A 76 -9.63 -14.23 -2.63
N ILE A 77 -10.03 -12.96 -2.41
CA ILE A 77 -11.30 -12.56 -1.80
C ILE A 77 -12.48 -12.84 -2.74
N LEU A 78 -12.35 -12.48 -4.02
CA LEU A 78 -13.40 -12.59 -5.03
C LEU A 78 -13.46 -13.97 -5.71
N GLY A 79 -12.49 -14.85 -5.42
CA GLY A 79 -12.43 -16.21 -5.96
C GLY A 79 -12.04 -16.29 -7.43
N TRP A 80 -11.38 -15.26 -7.96
CA TRP A 80 -10.96 -15.18 -9.37
C TRP A 80 -9.64 -15.91 -9.66
N GLY A 81 -8.85 -16.22 -8.63
CA GLY A 81 -7.63 -17.04 -8.72
C GLY A 81 -7.88 -18.45 -8.16
N ALA A 82 -7.83 -19.48 -8.99
CA ALA A 82 -8.16 -20.84 -8.56
C ALA A 82 -7.05 -21.47 -7.69
N VAL A 83 -7.49 -22.07 -6.57
CA VAL A 83 -7.02 -23.34 -5.98
C VAL A 83 -5.50 -23.60 -6.08
N ASN A 84 -4.71 -23.05 -5.14
CA ASN A 84 -3.38 -23.58 -4.80
C ASN A 84 -3.04 -23.35 -3.30
N ASN A 85 -4.03 -23.49 -2.42
CA ASN A 85 -3.76 -23.86 -1.03
C ASN A 85 -4.35 -25.25 -0.84
N SER A 86 -3.46 -26.22 -0.65
CA SER A 86 -3.78 -27.60 -0.32
C SER A 86 -4.49 -27.67 1.04
N LEU A 87 -5.81 -27.51 1.06
CA LEU A 87 -6.71 -28.22 1.96
C LEU A 87 -8.00 -28.58 1.20
N PRO A 88 -8.58 -29.76 1.47
CA PRO A 88 -9.59 -30.37 0.62
C PRO A 88 -10.97 -29.72 0.82
N ALA A 89 -11.83 -29.89 -0.20
CA ALA A 89 -13.28 -29.69 -0.16
C ALA A 89 -13.79 -28.23 -0.11
N ASN A 90 -13.69 -27.56 -1.25
CA ASN A 90 -14.83 -27.04 -2.03
C ASN A 90 -15.98 -26.28 -1.35
N THR A 91 -15.77 -25.65 -0.20
CA THR A 91 -16.59 -24.52 0.25
C THR A 91 -15.66 -23.59 1.01
N LYS A 92 -15.15 -22.52 0.37
CA LYS A 92 -14.59 -21.40 1.13
C LYS A 92 -15.71 -20.92 2.04
N THR A 93 -15.70 -21.32 3.30
CA THR A 93 -16.71 -20.94 4.29
C THR A 93 -16.72 -19.42 4.35
N LEU A 94 -17.87 -18.78 4.62
CA LEU A 94 -17.97 -17.32 4.80
C LEU A 94 -16.83 -16.79 5.71
N THR A 95 -16.43 -17.61 6.69
CA THR A 95 -15.29 -17.41 7.59
C THR A 95 -13.97 -17.17 6.88
N GLU A 96 -13.63 -17.91 5.82
CA GLU A 96 -12.34 -17.82 5.14
C GLU A 96 -12.26 -16.58 4.24
N ILE A 97 -13.37 -16.25 3.57
CA ILE A 97 -13.54 -15.00 2.82
C ILE A 97 -13.47 -13.80 3.78
N ALA A 98 -14.13 -13.89 4.95
CA ALA A 98 -14.08 -12.86 5.97
C ALA A 98 -12.67 -12.67 6.54
N LEU A 99 -11.92 -13.75 6.80
CA LEU A 99 -10.54 -13.68 7.28
C LEU A 99 -9.58 -13.11 6.24
N SER A 100 -9.71 -13.52 4.97
CA SER A 100 -8.90 -12.99 3.87
C SER A 100 -9.16 -11.50 3.64
N THR A 101 -10.44 -11.10 3.65
CA THR A 101 -10.85 -9.69 3.54
C THR A 101 -10.33 -8.87 4.73
N LEU A 102 -10.46 -9.41 5.94
CA LEU A 102 -9.94 -8.78 7.14
C LEU A 102 -8.42 -8.57 7.06
N GLN A 103 -7.66 -9.59 6.65
CA GLN A 103 -6.21 -9.50 6.54
C GLN A 103 -5.77 -8.47 5.49
N PHE A 104 -6.52 -8.36 4.39
CA PHE A 104 -6.35 -7.31 3.40
C PHE A 104 -6.56 -5.91 3.97
N LEU A 105 -7.71 -5.68 4.65
CA LEU A 105 -8.01 -4.40 5.30
C LEU A 105 -6.96 -4.06 6.37
N LEU A 106 -6.52 -5.03 7.17
CA LEU A 106 -5.46 -4.83 8.16
C LEU A 106 -4.14 -4.44 7.52
N SER A 107 -3.80 -4.97 6.34
CA SER A 107 -2.57 -4.56 5.64
C SER A 107 -2.60 -3.08 5.25
N ILE A 108 -3.75 -2.60 4.74
CA ILE A 108 -3.95 -1.20 4.35
C ILE A 108 -3.91 -0.31 5.59
N VAL A 109 -4.62 -0.70 6.65
CA VAL A 109 -4.65 0.06 7.92
C VAL A 109 -3.26 0.09 8.58
N GLY A 110 -2.49 -0.99 8.50
CA GLY A 110 -1.12 -1.04 9.01
C GLY A 110 -0.21 -0.05 8.29
N ILE A 111 -0.24 -0.03 6.95
CA ILE A 111 0.57 0.89 6.14
C ILE A 111 0.16 2.34 6.40
N LEU A 112 -1.14 2.65 6.35
CA LEU A 112 -1.65 3.99 6.63
C LEU A 112 -1.37 4.43 8.06
N GLY A 113 -1.48 3.52 9.02
CA GLY A 113 -1.19 3.76 10.43
C GLY A 113 0.25 4.20 10.64
N ILE A 114 1.22 3.51 10.03
CA ILE A 114 2.64 3.89 10.09
C ILE A 114 2.86 5.28 9.48
N ILE A 115 2.28 5.56 8.31
CA ILE A 115 2.40 6.87 7.64
C ILE A 115 1.85 8.00 8.52
N MET A 116 0.66 7.82 9.10
CA MET A 116 0.03 8.80 9.98
C MET A 116 0.84 9.02 11.27
N LEU A 117 1.44 7.97 11.82
CA LEU A 117 2.31 8.07 13.00
C LEU A 117 3.57 8.89 12.69
N VAL A 118 4.18 8.68 11.52
CA VAL A 118 5.34 9.47 11.07
C VAL A 118 4.96 10.93 10.85
N ILE A 119 3.87 11.21 10.13
CA ILE A 119 3.42 12.59 9.86
C ILE A 119 3.06 13.31 11.17
N GLY A 120 2.29 12.67 12.04
CA GLY A 120 1.89 13.23 13.33
C GLY A 120 3.09 13.46 14.26
N GLY A 121 4.04 12.53 14.27
CA GLY A 121 5.29 12.64 15.04
C GLY A 121 6.17 13.77 14.55
N LEU A 122 6.36 13.89 13.23
CA LEU A 122 7.09 15.02 12.63
C LEU A 122 6.40 16.34 12.95
N ALA A 123 5.09 16.44 12.73
CA ALA A 123 4.31 17.65 13.01
C ALA A 123 4.40 18.08 14.49
N TYR A 124 4.45 17.12 15.43
CA TYR A 124 4.61 17.40 16.85
C TYR A 124 6.01 17.93 17.18
N ILE A 125 7.07 17.31 16.65
CA ILE A 125 8.46 17.68 16.91
C ILE A 125 8.82 19.02 16.25
N THR A 126 8.29 19.29 15.05
CA THR A 126 8.58 20.52 14.30
C THR A 126 7.69 21.71 14.69
N ALA A 127 6.84 21.59 15.71
CA ALA A 127 5.90 22.63 16.09
C ALA A 127 6.58 23.91 16.65
N GLY A 128 7.82 23.82 17.13
CA GLY A 128 8.64 25.00 17.46
C GLY A 128 8.04 25.96 18.51
N GLY A 129 7.09 25.50 19.32
CA GLY A 129 6.37 26.33 20.32
C GLY A 129 4.97 26.80 19.89
N ASP A 130 4.57 26.56 18.64
CA ASP A 130 3.19 26.78 18.17
C ASP A 130 2.25 25.74 18.80
N GLU A 131 1.37 26.20 19.67
CA GLU A 131 0.49 25.36 20.47
C GLU A 131 -0.56 24.65 19.61
N ASP A 132 -0.99 25.25 18.49
CA ASP A 132 -1.98 24.67 17.59
C ASP A 132 -1.36 23.55 16.75
N ARG A 133 -0.13 23.73 16.28
CA ARG A 133 0.61 22.66 15.58
C ARG A 133 0.96 21.50 16.50
N SER A 134 1.35 21.80 17.73
CA SER A 134 1.62 20.78 18.76
C SER A 134 0.36 19.96 19.08
N LYS A 135 -0.79 20.61 19.27
CA LYS A 135 -2.10 19.94 19.45
C LYS A 135 -2.49 19.10 18.25
N THR A 136 -2.24 19.60 17.04
CA THR A 136 -2.57 18.88 15.79
C THR A 136 -1.74 17.62 15.63
N GLY A 137 -0.41 17.71 15.82
CA GLY A 137 0.49 16.56 15.79
C GLY A 137 0.07 15.48 16.81
N LYS A 138 -0.20 15.88 18.06
CA LYS A 138 -0.71 14.97 19.10
C LYS A 138 -2.00 14.28 18.69
N LYS A 139 -2.98 15.02 18.16
CA LYS A 139 -4.25 14.44 17.70
C LYS A 139 -4.02 13.39 16.62
N ILE A 140 -3.20 13.69 15.62
CA ILE A 140 -2.90 12.76 14.52
C ILE A 140 -2.29 11.46 15.08
N VAL A 141 -1.30 11.58 15.98
CA VAL A 141 -0.68 10.41 16.62
C VAL A 141 -1.70 9.61 17.44
N THR A 142 -2.53 10.27 18.25
CA THR A 142 -3.56 9.61 19.06
C THR A 142 -4.56 8.86 18.19
N TYR A 143 -5.06 9.48 17.11
CA TYR A 143 -5.99 8.82 16.18
C TYR A 143 -5.34 7.66 15.42
N ALA A 144 -4.06 7.78 15.04
CA ALA A 144 -3.32 6.68 14.43
C ALA A 144 -3.20 5.48 15.38
N ILE A 145 -2.87 5.71 16.65
CA ILE A 145 -2.77 4.66 17.67
C ILE A 145 -4.14 3.99 17.90
N ILE A 146 -5.21 4.78 18.02
CA ILE A 146 -6.57 4.26 18.19
C ILE A 146 -6.98 3.42 16.98
N GLY A 147 -6.72 3.90 15.75
CA GLY A 147 -7.02 3.16 14.52
C GLY A 147 -6.31 1.81 14.45
N ILE A 148 -5.03 1.77 14.81
CA ILE A 148 -4.26 0.52 14.88
C ILE A 148 -4.83 -0.39 15.98
N ALA A 149 -5.13 0.15 17.17
CA ALA A 149 -5.69 -0.64 18.27
C ALA A 149 -7.04 -1.27 17.89
N VAL A 150 -7.93 -0.52 17.23
CA VAL A 150 -9.22 -1.01 16.75
C VAL A 150 -9.03 -2.09 15.68
N ALA A 151 -8.09 -1.92 14.76
CA ALA A 151 -7.79 -2.93 13.75
C ALA A 151 -7.28 -4.24 14.36
N LEU A 152 -6.40 -4.17 15.36
CA LEU A 152 -5.91 -5.33 16.10
C LEU A 152 -7.03 -6.01 16.91
N ALA A 153 -7.91 -5.21 17.54
CA ALA A 153 -9.08 -5.74 18.25
C ALA A 153 -10.05 -6.47 17.30
N SER A 154 -10.26 -5.92 16.10
CA SER A 154 -11.08 -6.55 15.06
C SER A 154 -10.51 -7.92 14.65
N LEU A 155 -9.19 -8.04 14.52
CA LEU A 155 -8.53 -9.32 14.23
C LEU A 155 -8.83 -10.37 15.31
N ILE A 156 -8.72 -10.00 16.59
CA ILE A 156 -9.00 -10.90 17.70
C ILE A 156 -10.47 -11.37 17.64
N ILE A 157 -11.42 -10.45 17.47
CA ILE A 157 -12.85 -10.79 17.45
C ILE A 157 -13.17 -11.74 16.28
N VAL A 158 -12.74 -11.43 15.06
CA VAL A 158 -13.06 -12.24 13.89
C VAL A 158 -12.39 -13.61 13.96
N THR A 159 -11.14 -13.70 14.42
CA THR A 159 -10.46 -15.00 14.57
C THR A 159 -11.08 -15.87 15.66
N GLN A 160 -11.60 -15.27 16.74
CA GLN A 160 -12.33 -16.01 17.77
C GLN A 160 -13.67 -16.54 17.27
N ILE A 161 -14.41 -15.73 16.52
CA ILE A 161 -15.65 -16.16 15.88
C ILE A 161 -15.37 -17.26 14.84
N ALA A 162 -14.30 -17.12 14.06
CA ALA A 162 -13.89 -18.10 13.06
C ALA A 162 -13.58 -19.48 13.67
N LYS A 163 -12.87 -19.53 14.81
CA LYS A 163 -12.59 -20.76 15.55
C LYS A 163 -13.81 -21.40 16.20
N LEU A 164 -14.85 -20.62 16.46
CA LEU A 164 -16.12 -21.09 17.03
C LEU A 164 -17.00 -21.81 16.00
N PHE A 165 -16.80 -21.53 14.71
CA PHE A 165 -17.57 -22.10 13.60
C PHE A 165 -16.83 -23.20 12.82
N VAL A 166 -15.60 -23.53 13.23
CA VAL A 166 -14.81 -24.66 12.70
C VAL A 166 -14.84 -25.81 13.70
#